data_AF-A0A398BJ12-F1
#
_entry.id   AF-A0A398BJ12-F1
#
_cell.length_a   1.000
_cell.length_b   1.000
_cell.length_c   1.000
_cell.angle_alpha   90.00
_cell.angle_beta   90.00
_cell.angle_gamma   90.00
#
_symmetry.space_group_name_H-M   'P 1'
#
loop_
_entity.id
_entity.type
_entity.pdbx_description
1 polymer ?
#
loop_
_entity_poly.entity_id
_entity_poly.type
_entity_poly.pdbx_seq_one_letter_code
_entity_poly.pdbx_strand_id
1 'polypeptide(L)'
;MFDMGSQLEVFPTHLHLRRIDPARNMRRYYRIAIHSDLFGRASLVREWGRIGSRGQMMVETHPDEGRAINALMKLARAKQRKGYAL
;
A
#
# COMPACT_ATOMS: atom_id res chain seq x y z
N MET A 1 -25.47 5.46 -13.93
CA MET A 1 -24.80 4.30 -13.30
C MET A 1 -23.31 4.48 -13.58
N PHE A 2 -22.58 5.13 -12.67
CA PHE A 2 -21.19 5.49 -12.92
C PHE A 2 -20.33 4.24 -12.81
N ASP A 3 -19.76 3.87 -13.96
CA ASP A 3 -18.72 2.87 -14.09
C ASP A 3 -17.45 3.34 -13.37
N MET A 4 -17.37 3.09 -12.06
CA MET A 4 -16.13 3.19 -11.26
C MET A 4 -15.27 1.91 -11.38
N GLY A 5 -15.70 0.93 -12.18
CA GLY A 5 -15.01 -0.35 -12.33
C GLY A 5 -13.83 -0.29 -13.29
N SER A 6 -13.92 0.53 -14.34
CA SER A 6 -12.96 0.55 -15.45
C SER A 6 -11.66 1.30 -15.16
N GLN A 7 -11.62 2.22 -14.19
CA GLN A 7 -10.39 2.93 -13.82
C GLN A 7 -9.48 2.14 -12.85
N LEU A 8 -10.03 1.09 -12.21
CA LEU A 8 -9.34 0.21 -11.25
C LEU A 8 -8.35 -0.76 -11.92
N GLU A 9 -8.45 -0.99 -13.23
CA GLU A 9 -7.61 -1.98 -13.92
C GLU A 9 -6.19 -1.47 -14.24
N VAL A 10 -5.95 -0.15 -14.21
CA VAL A 10 -4.66 0.43 -14.66
C VAL A 10 -3.73 0.78 -13.49
N PHE A 11 -4.27 1.06 -12.30
CA PHE A 11 -3.46 1.47 -11.14
C PHE A 11 -3.62 0.50 -9.96
N PRO A 12 -2.51 0.01 -9.37
CA PRO A 12 -2.60 -0.92 -8.26
C PRO A 12 -3.17 -0.20 -7.04
N THR A 13 -4.38 -0.60 -6.63
CA THR A 13 -5.01 -0.16 -5.37
C THR A 13 -4.46 -0.91 -4.17
N HIS A 14 -3.74 -2.02 -4.41
CA HIS A 14 -3.17 -2.88 -3.38
C HIS A 14 -1.76 -3.33 -3.78
N LEU A 15 -0.82 -3.24 -2.85
CA LEU A 15 0.55 -3.74 -3.00
C LEU A 15 0.96 -4.51 -1.75
N HIS A 16 1.55 -5.68 -1.96
CA HIS A 16 2.21 -6.45 -0.91
C HIS A 16 3.70 -6.50 -1.24
N LEU A 17 4.53 -5.94 -0.37
CA LEU A 17 5.96 -5.93 -0.52
C LEU A 17 6.62 -6.78 0.57
N ARG A 18 7.70 -7.48 0.24
CA ARG A 18 8.48 -8.29 1.15
C ARG A 18 9.94 -7.89 1.12
N ARG A 19 10.59 -7.95 2.27
CA ARG A 19 12.05 -7.84 2.39
C ARG A 19 12.56 -9.02 3.19
N ILE A 20 13.25 -9.92 2.51
CA ILE A 20 13.81 -11.15 3.08
C ILE A 20 15.31 -11.13 2.84
N ASP A 21 16.07 -11.17 3.92
CA ASP A 21 17.53 -11.25 3.93
C ASP A 21 17.95 -12.09 5.16
N PRO A 22 18.23 -13.39 4.96
CA PRO A 22 18.59 -14.30 6.04
C PRO A 22 19.88 -13.91 6.76
N ALA A 23 20.88 -13.38 6.03
CA ALA A 23 22.17 -12.99 6.59
C ALA A 23 22.03 -11.85 7.61
N ARG A 24 20.94 -11.08 7.54
CA ARG A 24 20.62 -9.98 8.48
C ARG A 24 19.44 -10.29 9.41
N ASN A 25 19.01 -11.56 9.53
CA ASN A 25 17.81 -11.98 10.28
C ASN A 25 16.57 -11.12 9.95
N MET A 26 16.41 -10.80 8.67
CA MET A 26 15.41 -9.86 8.20
C MET A 26 14.36 -10.59 7.39
N ARG A 27 13.13 -10.59 7.92
CA ARG A 27 11.97 -11.19 7.27
C ARG A 27 10.75 -10.32 7.54
N ARG A 28 10.55 -9.31 6.69
CA ARG A 28 9.56 -8.24 6.88
C ARG A 28 8.56 -8.17 5.72
N TYR A 29 7.36 -7.71 6.02
CA TYR A 29 6.35 -7.37 5.03
C TYR A 29 5.96 -5.89 5.14
N TYR A 30 5.44 -5.36 4.05
CA TYR A 30 4.83 -4.05 3.96
C TYR A 30 3.64 -4.13 3.00
N ARG A 31 2.41 -3.97 3.49
CA ARG A 31 1.20 -3.92 2.68
C ARG A 31 0.70 -2.49 2.58
N ILE A 32 0.22 -2.14 1.40
CA ILE A 32 -0.34 -0.83 1.09
C ILE A 32 -1.66 -1.09 0.37
N ALA A 33 -2.75 -0.50 0.84
CA ALA A 33 -4.07 -0.65 0.24
C ALA A 33 -4.79 0.71 0.19
N ILE A 34 -5.61 0.92 -0.83
CA ILE A 34 -6.48 2.08 -0.96
C ILE A 34 -7.91 1.63 -0.74
N HIS A 35 -8.60 2.35 0.13
CA HIS A 35 -10.02 2.18 0.40
C HIS A 35 -10.73 3.49 0.10
N SER A 36 -11.53 3.51 -0.96
CA SER A 36 -12.41 4.64 -1.26
C SER A 36 -13.59 4.66 -0.28
N ASP A 37 -14.02 5.87 0.12
CA ASP A 37 -15.21 6.04 0.96
C ASP A 37 -16.43 6.47 0.14
N LEU A 38 -17.60 6.53 0.80
CA LEU A 38 -18.87 6.89 0.15
C LEU A 38 -18.96 8.36 -0.28
N PHE A 39 -17.99 9.20 0.10
CA PHE A 39 -18.00 10.64 -0.11
C PHE A 39 -16.94 11.09 -1.12
N GLY A 40 -16.38 10.16 -1.89
CA GLY A 40 -15.37 10.45 -2.91
C GLY A 40 -13.97 10.71 -2.35
N ARG A 41 -13.74 10.48 -1.05
CA ARG A 41 -12.42 10.50 -0.44
C ARG A 41 -11.81 9.10 -0.49
N ALA A 42 -10.53 9.00 -0.15
CA ALA A 42 -9.84 7.71 -0.11
C ALA A 42 -8.88 7.63 1.06
N SER A 43 -8.74 6.44 1.63
CA SER A 43 -7.79 6.14 2.69
C SER A 43 -6.70 5.21 2.22
N LEU A 44 -5.44 5.59 2.45
CA LEU A 44 -4.27 4.75 2.26
C LEU A 44 -3.98 4.00 3.55
N VAL A 45 -4.26 2.70 3.55
CA VAL A 45 -3.98 1.78 4.64
C VAL A 45 -2.59 1.18 4.46
N ARG A 46 -1.78 1.23 5.51
CA ARG A 46 -0.42 0.72 5.55
C ARG A 46 -0.31 -0.31 6.65
N GLU A 47 0.15 -1.51 6.34
CA GLU A 47 0.46 -2.53 7.34
C GLU A 47 1.92 -2.95 7.21
N TRP A 48 2.62 -3.15 8.32
CA TRP A 48 4.01 -3.61 8.26
C TRP A 48 4.43 -4.38 9.50
N GLY A 49 5.37 -5.29 9.34
CA GLY A 49 5.84 -6.09 10.45
C GLY A 49 6.86 -7.14 10.04
N ARG A 50 7.18 -8.03 10.97
CA ARG A 50 7.90 -9.27 10.64
C ARG A 50 6.89 -10.26 10.06
N ILE A 51 7.29 -11.03 9.06
CA ILE A 51 6.42 -12.06 8.49
C ILE A 51 6.17 -13.13 9.56
N GLY A 52 4.89 -13.43 9.81
CA GLY A 52 4.46 -14.31 10.89
C GLY A 52 4.10 -13.59 12.20
N SER A 53 4.07 -12.25 12.23
CA SER A 53 3.56 -11.48 13.36
C SER A 53 2.43 -10.53 12.95
N ARG A 54 1.70 -10.03 13.95
CA ARG A 54 0.59 -9.07 13.77
C ARG A 54 1.03 -7.76 13.12
N GLY A 55 2.27 -7.34 13.34
CA GLY A 55 2.80 -6.07 12.84
C GLY A 55 2.10 -4.83 13.41
N GLN A 56 2.14 -3.75 12.63
CA GLN A 56 1.55 -2.45 12.90
C GLN A 56 0.71 -2.00 11.69
N MET A 57 -0.22 -1.09 11.94
CA MET A 57 -1.11 -0.51 10.93
C MET A 57 -1.15 1.02 11.09
N MET A 58 -1.30 1.72 9.97
CA MET A 58 -1.60 3.16 9.94
C MET A 58 -2.51 3.47 8.77
N VAL A 59 -3.45 4.39 8.99
CA VAL A 59 -4.38 4.88 7.98
C VAL A 59 -4.08 6.36 7.73
N GLU A 60 -3.96 6.73 6.46
CA GLU A 60 -3.80 8.12 6.01
C GLU A 60 -4.95 8.47 5.06
N THR A 61 -5.74 9.49 5.40
CA THR A 61 -6.89 9.90 4.59
C THR A 61 -6.49 10.98 3.58
N HIS A 62 -6.99 10.85 2.36
CA HIS A 62 -6.79 11.75 1.24
C HIS A 62 -8.12 12.31 0.73
N PRO A 63 -8.13 13.53 0.15
CA PRO A 63 -9.34 14.14 -0.42
C PRO A 63 -9.98 13.36 -1.56
N ASP A 64 -9.19 12.58 -2.31
CA ASP A 64 -9.62 11.84 -3.50
C ASP A 64 -8.73 10.61 -3.72
N GLU A 65 -9.22 9.66 -4.51
CA GLU A 65 -8.50 8.41 -4.83
C GLU A 65 -7.21 8.65 -5.61
N GLY A 66 -7.17 9.63 -6.52
CA GLY A 66 -5.96 9.97 -7.27
C GLY A 66 -4.80 10.39 -6.38
N ARG A 67 -5.07 11.19 -5.33
CA ARG A 67 -4.09 11.55 -4.30
C ARG A 67 -3.64 10.34 -3.49
N ALA A 68 -4.54 9.43 -3.15
CA ALA A 68 -4.18 8.19 -2.46
C ALA A 68 -3.29 7.28 -3.34
N ILE A 69 -3.59 7.16 -4.64
CA ILE A 69 -2.77 6.42 -5.62
C ILE A 69 -1.37 7.05 -5.71
N ASN A 70 -1.27 8.37 -5.83
CA ASN A 70 0.02 9.07 -5.85
C ASN A 70 0.84 8.81 -4.58
N ALA A 71 0.19 8.81 -3.41
CA ALA A 71 0.83 8.50 -2.13
C ALA A 71 1.28 7.02 -2.06
N LEU A 72 0.46 6.08 -2.53
CA LEU A 72 0.79 4.66 -2.65
C LEU A 72 2.03 4.47 -3.52
N MET A 73 2.06 5.05 -4.72
CA MET A 73 3.18 4.92 -5.66
C MET A 73 4.48 5.50 -5.09
N LYS A 74 4.40 6.69 -4.45
CA LYS A 74 5.54 7.31 -3.79
C LYS A 74 6.09 6.44 -2.66
N LEU A 75 5.20 5.86 -1.84
CA LEU A 75 5.56 4.98 -0.74
C LEU A 75 6.18 3.67 -1.24
N ALA A 76 5.58 3.05 -2.25
CA ALA A 76 6.08 1.82 -2.85
C ALA A 76 7.52 2.00 -3.38
N ARG A 77 7.76 3.04 -4.17
CA ARG A 77 9.12 3.38 -4.66
C ARG A 77 10.11 3.63 -3.53
N ALA A 78 9.68 4.30 -2.46
CA ALA A 78 10.54 4.52 -1.29
C ALA A 78 10.88 3.21 -0.56
N LYS A 79 9.96 2.24 -0.50
CA LYS A 79 10.21 0.92 0.10
C LYS A 79 11.05 0.03 -0.81
N GLN A 80 10.86 0.11 -2.12
CA GLN A 80 11.69 -0.59 -3.10
C GLN A 80 13.17 -0.20 -2.98
N ARG A 81 13.46 1.10 -2.86
CA ARG A 81 14.83 1.59 -2.57
C ARG A 81 15.41 1.09 -1.24
N LYS A 82 14.57 0.61 -0.31
CA LYS A 82 14.99 -0.02 0.95
C LYS A 82 15.11 -1.54 0.84
N GLY A 83 15.04 -2.11 -0.37
CA GLY A 83 15.17 -3.55 -0.63
C GLY A 83 13.88 -4.35 -0.43
N TYR A 84 12.71 -3.69 -0.43
CA TYR A 84 11.44 -4.40 -0.51
C TYR A 84 11.10 -4.71 -1.97
N ALA A 85 10.68 -5.93 -2.28
CA ALA A 85 10.22 -6.34 -3.59
C ALA A 85 8.73 -6.75 -3.54
N LEU A 86 8.06 -6.77 -4.68
CA LEU A 86 6.70 -7.34 -4.83
C LEU A 86 6.71 -8.85 -4.47
#